data_AF-A0A7W1WTG1-F1
#
_entry.id   AF-A0A7W1WTG1-F1
#
_cell.length_a   1.000
_cell.length_b   1.000
_cell.length_c   1.000
_cell.angle_alpha   90.00
_cell.angle_beta   90.00
_cell.angle_gamma   90.00
#
_symmetry.space_group_name_H-M   'P 1'
#
loop_
_entity.id
_entity.type
_entity.pdbx_description
1 polymer ?
#
loop_
_entity_poly.entity_id
_entity_poly.type
_entity_poly.pdbx_seq_one_letter_code
_entity_poly.pdbx_strand_id
1 'polypeptide(L)'
;MDAVWWAVVTTTTVGYGDISPVTLGGRVIATILMFTGIGLIGSVTASVATHFIEYLNQNKNRYNTDENRVRSDLIRYVQSQAEK
;
A
#
# COMPACT_ATOMS: atom_id res chain seq x y z
N MET A 1 8.68 -28.31 -17.89
CA MET A 1 7.70 -27.22 -17.73
C MET A 1 7.06 -27.24 -16.35
N ASP A 2 6.89 -28.43 -15.77
CA ASP A 2 6.40 -28.71 -14.41
C ASP A 2 6.99 -27.85 -13.28
N ALA A 3 8.32 -27.63 -13.29
CA ALA A 3 8.98 -26.80 -12.29
C ALA A 3 8.54 -25.31 -12.36
N VAL A 4 8.27 -24.81 -13.57
CA VAL A 4 7.78 -23.43 -13.78
C VAL A 4 6.33 -23.33 -13.32
N TRP A 5 5.50 -24.32 -13.66
CA TRP A 5 4.12 -24.41 -13.18
C TRP A 5 4.05 -24.39 -11.65
N TRP A 6 4.83 -25.26 -11.00
CA TRP A 6 4.94 -25.31 -9.54
C TRP A 6 5.38 -23.96 -8.95
N ALA A 7 6.39 -23.32 -9.55
CA ALA A 7 6.89 -22.04 -9.07
C ALA A 7 5.80 -20.96 -9.14
N VAL A 8 5.08 -20.87 -10.27
CA VAL A 8 3.98 -19.90 -10.44
C VAL A 8 2.86 -20.14 -9.43
N VAL A 9 2.40 -21.40 -9.28
CA VAL A 9 1.34 -21.79 -8.33
C VAL A 9 1.74 -21.52 -6.87
N THR A 10 3.02 -21.71 -6.53
CA THR A 10 3.55 -21.44 -5.19
C THR A 10 3.68 -19.93 -4.93
N THR A 11 4.26 -19.18 -5.86
CA THR A 11 4.43 -17.72 -5.74
C THR A 11 3.11 -16.98 -5.65
N THR A 12 2.08 -17.47 -6.37
CA THR A 12 0.71 -16.92 -6.31
C THR A 12 -0.10 -17.43 -5.12
N THR A 13 0.50 -18.21 -4.21
CA THR A 13 -0.12 -18.79 -3.01
C THR A 13 -1.30 -19.74 -3.27
N VAL A 14 -1.45 -20.24 -4.50
CA VAL A 14 -2.52 -21.20 -4.86
C VAL A 14 -2.23 -22.59 -4.27
N GLY A 15 -1.00 -23.09 -4.45
CA GLY A 15 -0.52 -24.29 -3.77
C GLY A 15 -1.32 -25.58 -4.00
N TYR A 16 -1.58 -25.97 -5.25
CA TYR A 16 -2.32 -27.22 -5.55
C TYR A 16 -1.71 -28.48 -4.93
N GLY A 17 -0.39 -28.52 -4.73
CA GLY A 17 0.30 -29.64 -4.09
C GLY A 17 0.51 -30.86 -4.99
N ASP A 18 0.17 -30.75 -6.28
CA ASP A 18 0.42 -31.74 -7.34
C ASP A 18 1.92 -31.99 -7.56
N ILE A 19 2.73 -30.94 -7.42
CA ILE A 19 4.18 -30.99 -7.59
C ILE A 19 4.82 -30.32 -6.38
N SER A 20 5.87 -30.91 -5.82
CA SER A 20 6.63 -30.31 -4.72
C SER A 20 8.07 -30.81 -4.67
N PRO A 21 9.03 -29.97 -4.21
CA PRO A 21 10.40 -30.40 -4.07
C PRO A 21 10.57 -31.39 -2.92
N VAL A 22 11.08 -32.57 -3.26
CA VAL A 22 11.33 -33.66 -2.30
C VAL A 22 12.73 -33.62 -1.69
N THR A 23 13.69 -33.01 -2.39
CA THR A 23 15.09 -32.93 -1.93
C THR A 23 15.30 -31.77 -0.97
N LEU A 24 16.30 -31.90 -0.08
CA LEU A 24 16.62 -30.85 0.89
C LEU A 24 16.95 -29.51 0.20
N GLY A 25 17.80 -29.53 -0.83
CA GLY A 25 18.14 -28.33 -1.60
C GLY A 25 16.93 -27.70 -2.30
N GLY A 26 16.05 -28.53 -2.87
CA GLY A 26 14.80 -28.05 -3.47
C GLY A 26 13.87 -27.39 -2.45
N ARG A 27 13.79 -27.94 -1.23
CA ARG A 27 13.00 -27.35 -0.14
C ARG A 27 13.55 -26.01 0.33
N VAL A 28 14.87 -25.83 0.38
CA VAL A 28 15.48 -24.53 0.71
C VAL A 28 15.11 -23.47 -0.34
N ILE A 29 15.20 -23.81 -1.63
CA ILE A 29 14.81 -22.91 -2.72
C ILE A 29 13.31 -22.59 -2.64
N ALA A 30 12.47 -23.59 -2.34
CA ALA A 30 11.04 -23.39 -2.16
C ALA A 30 10.71 -22.43 -1.02
N THR A 31 11.39 -22.56 0.11
CA THR A 31 11.21 -21.65 1.24
C THR A 31 11.54 -20.20 0.86
N ILE A 32 12.65 -19.97 0.15
CA ILE A 32 13.01 -18.64 -0.35
C ILE A 32 11.93 -18.11 -1.29
N LEU A 33 11.47 -18.94 -2.24
CA LEU A 33 10.41 -18.59 -3.18
C LEU A 33 9.10 -18.17 -2.48
N MET A 34 8.70 -18.89 -1.42
CA MET A 34 7.51 -18.56 -0.63
C MET A 34 7.63 -17.19 0.02
N PHE A 35 8.76 -16.87 0.65
CA PHE A 35 8.99 -15.54 1.23
C PHE A 35 8.98 -14.44 0.17
N THR A 36 9.57 -14.70 -1.00
CA THR A 36 9.51 -13.76 -2.13
C THR A 36 8.08 -13.51 -2.59
N GLY A 37 7.25 -14.55 -2.71
CA GLY A 37 5.84 -14.41 -3.11
C GLY A 37 5.04 -13.51 -2.15
N ILE A 38 5.18 -13.74 -0.84
CA ILE A 38 4.53 -12.90 0.19
C ILE A 38 5.04 -11.46 0.11
N GLY A 39 6.36 -11.27 -0.03
CA GLY A 39 6.96 -9.94 -0.14
C GLY A 39 6.48 -9.16 -1.37
N LEU A 40 6.32 -9.83 -2.52
CA LEU A 40 5.82 -9.22 -3.75
C LEU A 40 4.36 -8.78 -3.60
N ILE A 41 3.48 -9.66 -3.12
CA ILE A 41 2.06 -9.35 -2.93
C ILE A 41 1.92 -8.22 -1.90
N GLY A 42 2.67 -8.27 -0.80
CA GLY A 42 2.70 -7.22 0.22
C GLY A 42 3.17 -5.87 -0.33
N SER A 43 4.23 -5.87 -1.15
CA SER A 43 4.77 -4.65 -1.78
C SER A 43 3.76 -4.00 -2.73
N VAL A 44 3.12 -4.80 -3.59
CA VAL A 44 2.08 -4.29 -4.51
C VAL A 44 0.90 -3.72 -3.72
N THR A 45 0.43 -4.44 -2.69
CA THR A 45 -0.66 -3.99 -1.83
C THR A 45 -0.32 -2.68 -1.12
N ALA A 46 0.88 -2.58 -0.55
CA ALA A 46 1.35 -1.37 0.12
C ALA A 46 1.49 -0.18 -0.83
N SER A 47 1.97 -0.41 -2.06
CA SER A 47 2.05 0.63 -3.09
C SER A 47 0.67 1.19 -3.43
N VAL A 48 -0.32 0.31 -3.67
CA VAL A 48 -1.70 0.71 -3.96
C VAL A 48 -2.32 1.43 -2.76
N ALA A 49 -2.14 0.91 -1.55
CA ALA A 49 -2.63 1.54 -0.33
C ALA A 49 -2.03 2.94 -0.13
N THR A 50 -0.74 3.11 -0.41
CA THR A 50 -0.05 4.41 -0.30
C THR A 50 -0.63 5.43 -1.28
N HIS A 51 -0.85 5.04 -2.54
CA HIS A 51 -1.50 5.91 -3.52
C HIS A 51 -2.91 6.35 -3.07
N PHE A 52 -3.67 5.42 -2.49
CA PHE A 52 -5.01 5.73 -1.98
C PHE A 52 -4.98 6.66 -0.76
N ILE A 53 -4.07 6.41 0.19
CA ILE A 53 -3.87 7.26 1.37
C ILE A 53 -3.44 8.66 0.95
N GLU A 54 -2.55 8.78 -0.02
CA GLU A 54 -2.11 10.08 -0.53
C GLU A 54 -3.26 10.86 -1.16
N TYR A 55 -4.10 10.21 -1.96
CA TYR A 55 -5.31 10.82 -2.51
C TYR A 55 -6.25 11.35 -1.41
N LEU A 56 -6.48 10.56 -0.36
CA LEU A 56 -7.32 10.99 0.78
C LEU A 56 -6.69 12.15 1.57
N ASN A 57 -5.38 12.10 1.78
CA ASN A 57 -4.64 13.15 2.49
C ASN A 57 -4.63 14.48 1.71
N GLN A 58 -4.54 14.42 0.38
CA GLN A 58 -4.67 15.61 -0.47
C GLN A 58 -6.03 16.28 -0.28
N ASN A 59 -7.13 15.52 -0.31
CA ASN A 59 -8.47 16.07 -0.09
C ASN A 59 -8.64 16.66 1.33
N LYS A 60 -8.09 15.99 2.35
CA LYS A 60 -8.13 16.45 3.74
C LYS A 60 -7.33 17.75 3.94
N ASN A 61 -6.17 17.88 3.31
CA ASN A 61 -5.36 19.10 3.39
C ASN A 61 -6.01 20.30 2.72
N ARG A 62 -6.73 20.10 1.60
CA ARG A 62 -7.48 21.17 0.95
C ARG A 62 -8.57 21.72 1.87
N TYR A 63 -9.34 20.82 2.50
CA TYR A 63 -10.37 21.22 3.46
C TYR A 63 -9.82 22.03 4.64
N ASN A 64 -8.75 21.54 5.28
CA ASN A 64 -8.13 22.25 6.41
C ASN A 64 -7.57 23.63 6.00
N THR A 65 -7.05 23.75 4.77
CA THR A 65 -6.54 25.02 4.26
C THR A 65 -7.68 26.02 4.05
N ASP A 66 -8.79 25.58 3.48
CA ASP A 66 -9.97 26.43 3.25
C ASP A 66 -10.58 26.90 4.57
N GLU A 67 -10.71 26.02 5.57
CA GLU A 67 -11.20 26.40 6.91
C GLU A 67 -10.30 27.45 7.57
N ASN A 68 -8.98 27.26 7.53
CA ASN A 68 -8.03 28.21 8.11
C ASN A 68 -8.04 29.57 7.40
N ARG A 69 -8.27 29.59 6.08
CA ARG A 69 -8.45 30.84 5.31
C ARG A 69 -9.70 31.59 5.78
N VAL A 70 -10.84 30.90 5.87
CA VAL A 70 -12.10 31.51 6.34
C VAL A 70 -11.95 32.06 7.76
N ARG A 71 -11.34 31.29 8.68
CA ARG A 71 -11.05 31.79 10.04
C ARG A 71 -10.18 33.03 10.05
N SER A 72 -9.14 33.07 9.22
CA SER A 72 -8.25 34.23 9.11
C SER A 72 -8.97 35.47 8.59
N ASP A 73 -9.85 35.30 7.61
CA ASP A 73 -10.67 36.39 7.06
C ASP A 73 -11.68 36.92 8.09
N LEU A 74 -12.29 36.03 8.87
CA LEU A 74 -13.18 36.42 9.98
C LEU A 74 -12.43 37.21 11.06
N ILE A 75 -11.24 36.78 11.47
CA ILE A 75 -10.42 37.49 12.47
C ILE A 75 -10.08 38.90 11.97
N ARG A 76 -9.68 39.03 10.70
CA ARG A 76 -9.38 40.34 10.09
C ARG A 76 -10.60 41.24 10.05
N TYR A 77 -11.77 40.70 9.70
CA TYR A 77 -13.02 41.45 9.70
C TYR A 77 -13.37 41.99 11.09
N VAL A 78 -13.27 41.14 12.12
CA VAL A 78 -13.53 41.53 13.52
C VAL A 78 -12.56 42.62 13.98
N GLN A 79 -11.26 42.50 13.66
CA GLN A 79 -10.28 43.53 14.00
C GLN A 79 -10.57 44.86 13.30
N SER A 80 -10.93 44.83 12.01
CA SER A 80 -11.29 46.05 11.26
C SER A 80 -12.54 46.75 11.81
N GLN A 81 -13.48 46.02 12.41
CA GLN A 81 -14.65 46.60 13.06
C GLN A 81 -14.31 47.22 14.42
N ALA A 82 -13.33 46.67 15.14
CA ALA A 82 -12.89 47.20 16.43
C ALA A 82 -12.04 48.48 16.31
N GLU A 83 -11.43 48.72 15.15
CA GLU A 83 -10.56 49.87 14.87
C GLU A 83 -11.32 51.08 14.28
N LYS A 84 -12.61 50.91 13.94
CA LYS A 84 -13.53 51.98 13.51
C LYS A 84 -14.31 52.56 14.68
#